data_AF-A0A127STC1-F1
#
_entry.id   AF-A0A127STC1-F1
#
_cell.length_a   1.000
_cell.length_b   1.000
_cell.length_c   1.000
_cell.angle_alpha   90.00
_cell.angle_beta   90.00
_cell.angle_gamma   90.00
#
_symmetry.space_group_name_H-M   'P 1'
#
loop_
_entity.id
_entity.type
_entity.pdbx_description
1 polymer ?
#
loop_
_entity_poly.entity_id
_entity_poly.type
_entity_poly.pdbx_seq_one_letter_code
_entity_poly.pdbx_strand_id
1 'polypeptide(L)'
;VRAASFDQVEQAGLFGCEMNSYHLMTKPGAKLIKSLGGLHGFSGYQGVILTDSGGFQLYSLIRENEGYGEIREKEIIFRPDRGKEKLTFTPEKCIQAQFQYGSDIMMALDMCTHPEDSYEFQKRSVDLTVAWSKRCKEEFEKLVRQKKDGQRPLLFGIVQMASARCSSASCRAAATPSCAWSVDAAWRKSALTATVLAAGPWARAAN
;
A
#
# COMPACT_ATOMS: atom_id res chain seq x y z
N VAL A 1 -5.79 13.90 -5.59
CA VAL A 1 -5.87 15.34 -5.25
C VAL A 1 -7.34 15.76 -5.25
N ARG A 2 -7.83 16.37 -4.17
CA ARG A 2 -9.19 16.94 -4.16
C ARG A 2 -9.08 18.42 -4.50
N ALA A 3 -10.03 18.92 -5.29
CA ALA A 3 -10.12 20.32 -5.72
C ALA A 3 -8.97 20.84 -6.60
N ALA A 4 -8.22 19.97 -7.29
CA ALA A 4 -7.33 20.36 -8.39
C ALA A 4 -7.37 19.33 -9.51
N SER A 5 -7.13 19.79 -10.73
CA SER A 5 -6.89 18.96 -11.92
C SER A 5 -5.46 18.40 -11.92
N PHE A 6 -5.22 17.34 -12.69
CA PHE A 6 -3.88 16.80 -12.86
C PHE A 6 -2.94 17.77 -13.56
N ASP A 7 -3.43 18.61 -14.48
CA ASP A 7 -2.65 19.70 -15.09
C ASP A 7 -2.09 20.67 -14.02
N GLN A 8 -2.90 21.00 -13.00
CA GLN A 8 -2.46 21.86 -11.90
C GLN A 8 -1.41 21.16 -11.01
N VAL A 9 -1.51 19.84 -10.84
CA VAL A 9 -0.52 19.04 -10.10
C VAL A 9 0.81 19.06 -10.84
N GLU A 10 0.80 18.88 -12.16
CA GLU A 10 1.99 18.95 -13.00
C GLU A 10 2.60 20.36 -13.02
N GLN A 11 1.78 21.41 -13.13
CA GLN A 11 2.22 22.80 -13.06
C GLN A 11 2.84 23.16 -11.70
N ALA A 12 2.41 22.51 -10.62
CA ALA A 12 2.99 22.67 -9.29
C ALA A 12 4.36 21.97 -9.15
N GLY A 13 4.85 21.29 -10.18
CA GLY A 13 6.10 20.54 -10.16
C GLY A 13 6.01 19.25 -9.34
N LEU A 14 4.82 18.69 -9.18
CA LEU A 14 4.62 17.40 -8.52
C LEU A 14 4.69 16.29 -9.57
N PHE A 15 5.64 15.38 -9.40
CA PHE A 15 5.95 14.33 -10.39
C PHE A 15 5.25 13.01 -10.14
N GLY A 16 4.52 12.88 -9.03
CA GLY A 16 3.86 11.64 -8.65
C GLY A 16 2.60 11.85 -7.82
N CYS A 17 1.67 10.92 -7.95
CA CYS A 17 0.43 10.87 -7.19
C CYS A 17 0.28 9.52 -6.50
N GLU A 18 -0.16 9.56 -5.24
CA GLU A 18 -0.70 8.37 -4.57
C GLU A 18 -2.20 8.25 -4.86
N MET A 19 -2.64 7.04 -5.19
CA MET A 19 -4.04 6.71 -5.40
C MET A 19 -4.46 5.53 -4.53
N ASN A 20 -5.43 5.77 -3.66
CA ASN A 20 -5.87 4.81 -2.68
C ASN A 20 -6.60 3.59 -3.29
N SER A 21 -6.05 2.40 -3.07
CA SER A 21 -6.57 1.14 -3.59
C SER A 21 -7.90 0.73 -2.97
N TYR A 22 -8.18 1.07 -1.70
CA TYR A 22 -9.47 0.74 -1.07
C TYR A 22 -10.65 1.39 -1.81
N HIS A 23 -10.54 2.68 -2.12
CA HIS A 23 -11.55 3.39 -2.88
C HIS A 23 -11.64 2.84 -4.30
N LEU A 24 -10.53 2.66 -5.00
CA LEU A 24 -10.52 2.12 -6.36
C LEU A 24 -11.10 0.71 -6.47
N MET A 25 -10.93 -0.14 -5.45
CA MET A 25 -11.50 -1.49 -5.40
C MET A 25 -13.00 -1.49 -5.22
N THR A 26 -13.54 -0.55 -4.44
CA THR A 26 -14.99 -0.46 -4.18
C THR A 26 -15.73 0.29 -5.28
N LYS A 27 -15.20 1.44 -5.72
CA LYS A 27 -15.77 2.28 -6.78
C LYS A 27 -14.65 3.05 -7.50
N PRO A 28 -14.49 2.94 -8.84
CA PRO A 28 -15.37 2.23 -9.77
C PRO A 28 -15.09 0.71 -9.91
N GLY A 29 -14.00 0.20 -9.32
CA GLY A 29 -13.59 -1.19 -9.43
C GLY A 29 -12.48 -1.42 -10.47
N ALA A 30 -11.57 -2.35 -10.16
CA ALA A 30 -10.35 -2.59 -10.94
C ALA A 30 -10.58 -3.05 -12.39
N LYS A 31 -11.66 -3.79 -12.65
CA LYS A 31 -12.02 -4.22 -14.02
C LYS A 31 -12.35 -3.05 -14.93
N LEU A 32 -13.11 -2.06 -14.44
CA LEU A 32 -13.45 -0.88 -15.22
C LEU A 32 -12.21 -0.04 -15.49
N ILE A 33 -11.42 0.24 -14.46
CA ILE A 33 -10.16 0.99 -14.59
C ILE A 33 -9.25 0.34 -15.64
N LYS A 34 -9.07 -0.99 -15.56
CA LYS A 34 -8.30 -1.72 -16.57
C LYS A 34 -8.87 -1.56 -17.99
N SER A 35 -10.18 -1.64 -18.15
CA SER A 35 -10.82 -1.49 -19.48
C SER A 35 -10.65 -0.10 -20.09
N LEU A 36 -10.42 0.92 -19.25
CA LEU A 36 -10.19 2.30 -19.65
C LEU A 36 -8.69 2.64 -19.79
N GLY A 37 -7.82 1.63 -19.86
CA GLY A 37 -6.37 1.83 -20.04
C GLY A 37 -5.59 1.99 -18.73
N GLY A 38 -6.10 1.50 -17.60
CA GLY A 38 -5.47 1.65 -16.29
C GLY A 38 -5.71 3.03 -15.68
N LEU A 39 -5.02 3.36 -14.59
CA LEU A 39 -5.18 4.63 -13.88
C LEU A 39 -4.73 5.81 -14.71
N HIS A 40 -3.68 5.68 -15.51
CA HIS A 40 -3.27 6.74 -16.44
C HIS A 40 -4.37 7.05 -17.46
N GLY A 41 -4.94 6.03 -18.12
CA GLY A 41 -6.04 6.23 -19.06
C GLY A 41 -7.34 6.72 -18.41
N PHE A 42 -7.65 6.19 -17.21
CA PHE A 42 -8.84 6.57 -16.45
C PHE A 42 -8.78 8.01 -15.92
N SER A 43 -7.60 8.45 -15.46
CA SER A 43 -7.43 9.75 -14.79
C SER A 43 -6.89 10.86 -15.71
N GLY A 44 -6.24 10.49 -16.81
CA GLY A 44 -5.49 11.39 -17.68
C GLY A 44 -4.09 11.75 -17.17
N TYR A 45 -3.73 11.36 -15.94
CA TYR A 45 -2.44 11.73 -15.33
C TYR A 45 -1.26 10.99 -15.95
N GLN A 46 -0.21 11.73 -16.35
CA GLN A 46 0.96 11.16 -17.02
C GLN A 46 2.18 11.00 -16.10
N GLY A 47 2.15 11.58 -14.90
CA GLY A 47 3.20 11.39 -13.90
C GLY A 47 3.14 10.02 -13.21
N VAL A 48 4.09 9.76 -12.31
CA VAL A 48 4.22 8.47 -11.62
C VAL A 48 3.02 8.21 -10.70
N ILE A 49 2.39 7.06 -10.83
CA ILE A 49 1.28 6.64 -9.97
C ILE A 49 1.77 5.58 -8.98
N LEU A 50 1.69 5.93 -7.70
CA LEU A 50 1.82 4.99 -6.60
C LEU A 50 0.43 4.59 -6.12
N THR A 51 0.18 3.30 -5.92
CA THR A 51 -1.03 2.84 -5.24
C THR A 51 -0.69 2.25 -3.89
N ASP A 52 -1.39 2.69 -2.84
CA ASP A 52 -1.30 2.04 -1.54
C ASP A 52 -1.89 0.62 -1.57
N SER A 53 -1.75 -0.12 -0.46
CA SER A 53 -2.29 -1.48 -0.36
C SER A 53 -3.77 -1.52 0.05
N GLY A 54 -4.29 -0.40 0.56
CA GLY A 54 -5.57 -0.30 1.27
C GLY A 54 -5.57 -0.88 2.70
N GLY A 55 -4.47 -1.48 3.17
CA GLY A 55 -4.39 -2.17 4.48
C GLY A 55 -4.69 -1.24 5.66
N PHE A 56 -4.11 -0.05 5.67
CA PHE A 56 -4.30 0.96 6.71
C PHE A 56 -5.77 1.41 6.84
N GLN A 57 -6.44 1.68 5.71
CA GLN A 57 -7.83 2.15 5.71
C GLN A 57 -8.77 1.05 6.18
N LEU A 58 -8.57 -0.19 5.72
CA LEU A 58 -9.36 -1.34 6.17
C LEU A 58 -9.19 -1.57 7.68
N TYR A 59 -7.95 -1.51 8.18
CA TYR A 59 -7.67 -1.62 9.61
C TYR A 59 -8.39 -0.55 10.42
N SER A 60 -8.24 0.71 10.01
CA SER A 60 -8.82 1.85 10.73
C SER A 60 -10.34 1.75 10.83
N LEU A 61 -11.02 1.35 9.75
CA LEU A 61 -12.47 1.17 9.73
C LEU A 61 -12.94 -0.01 10.59
N ILE A 62 -12.22 -1.14 10.55
CA ILE A 62 -12.54 -2.31 11.39
C ILE A 62 -12.31 -2.00 12.88
N ARG A 63 -11.29 -1.22 13.21
CA ARG A 63 -11.01 -0.80 14.58
C ARG A 63 -12.06 0.18 15.12
N GLU A 64 -12.51 1.11 14.28
CA GLU A 64 -13.59 2.03 14.64
C GLU A 64 -14.92 1.29 14.85
N ASN A 65 -15.16 0.22 14.08
CA ASN A 65 -16.34 -0.61 14.22
C ASN A 65 -16.05 -2.08 13.88
N GLU A 66 -16.00 -2.94 14.89
CA GLU A 66 -15.72 -4.38 14.72
C GLU A 66 -16.77 -5.07 13.82
N GLY A 67 -17.98 -4.52 13.68
CA GLY A 67 -19.00 -5.02 12.77
C GLY A 67 -18.63 -4.86 11.28
N TYR A 68 -17.66 -4.01 10.96
CA TYR A 68 -17.19 -3.81 9.59
C TYR A 68 -16.22 -4.88 9.12
N GLY A 69 -15.72 -5.77 9.98
CA GLY A 69 -14.79 -6.76 9.48
C GLY A 69 -13.99 -7.50 10.52
N GLU A 70 -13.06 -8.31 10.02
CA GLU A 70 -12.15 -9.09 10.83
C GLU A 70 -10.84 -9.29 10.07
N ILE A 71 -9.75 -9.33 10.83
CA ILE A 71 -8.40 -9.54 10.31
C ILE A 71 -7.97 -10.96 10.68
N ARG A 72 -7.76 -11.76 9.64
CA ARG A 72 -7.37 -13.18 9.75
C ARG A 72 -5.94 -13.35 9.26
N GLU A 73 -5.37 -14.52 9.51
CA GLU A 73 -3.97 -14.82 9.14
C GLU A 73 -3.70 -14.68 7.64
N LYS A 74 -4.69 -15.01 6.79
CA LYS A 74 -4.50 -15.06 5.34
C LYS A 74 -5.18 -13.92 4.58
N GLU A 75 -6.03 -13.14 5.24
CA GLU A 75 -6.95 -12.21 4.61
C GLU A 75 -7.52 -11.18 5.59
N ILE A 76 -8.02 -10.07 5.04
CA ILE A 76 -8.90 -9.14 5.72
C ILE A 76 -10.29 -9.31 5.12
N ILE A 77 -11.29 -9.51 5.97
CA ILE A 77 -12.69 -9.52 5.56
C ILE A 77 -13.30 -8.19 5.97
N PHE A 78 -13.89 -7.50 5.01
CA PHE A 78 -14.52 -6.21 5.20
C PHE A 78 -15.98 -6.22 4.73
N ARG A 79 -16.83 -5.52 5.47
CA ARG A 79 -18.30 -5.51 5.36
C ARG A 79 -18.79 -4.06 5.49
N PRO A 80 -18.67 -3.23 4.43
CA PRO A 80 -18.97 -1.80 4.49
C PRO A 80 -20.43 -1.49 4.87
N ASP A 81 -21.39 -2.32 4.44
CA ASP A 81 -22.82 -2.19 4.78
C ASP A 81 -23.30 -3.34 5.68
N ARG A 82 -22.55 -3.63 6.75
CA ARG A 82 -22.90 -4.56 7.85
C ARG A 82 -23.52 -5.90 7.41
N GLY A 83 -23.01 -6.49 6.32
CA GLY A 83 -23.32 -7.87 5.91
C GLY A 83 -23.93 -8.06 4.52
N LYS A 84 -24.40 -7.00 3.83
CA LYS A 84 -24.93 -7.17 2.46
C LYS A 84 -23.84 -7.45 1.43
N GLU A 85 -22.69 -6.80 1.58
CA GLU A 85 -21.55 -6.94 0.69
C GLU A 85 -20.33 -7.34 1.51
N LYS A 86 -19.65 -8.41 1.07
CA LYS A 86 -18.45 -8.95 1.70
C LYS A 86 -17.28 -8.79 0.74
N LEU A 87 -16.29 -8.01 1.14
CA LEU A 87 -15.03 -7.86 0.44
C LEU A 87 -13.95 -8.67 1.18
N THR A 88 -13.20 -9.45 0.41
CA THR A 88 -12.07 -10.22 0.93
C THR A 88 -10.79 -9.72 0.29
N PHE A 89 -9.94 -9.13 1.10
CA PHE A 89 -8.63 -8.62 0.71
C PHE A 89 -7.57 -9.65 1.10
N THR A 90 -6.79 -10.09 0.11
CA THR A 90 -5.64 -10.97 0.32
C THR A 90 -4.40 -10.32 -0.27
N PRO A 91 -3.20 -10.72 0.17
CA PRO A 91 -1.95 -10.28 -0.45
C PRO A 91 -1.95 -10.41 -1.99
N GLU A 92 -2.48 -11.50 -2.53
CA GLU A 92 -2.55 -11.76 -3.97
C GLU A 92 -3.55 -10.84 -4.66
N LYS A 93 -4.75 -10.68 -4.11
CA LYS A 93 -5.78 -9.80 -4.68
C LYS A 93 -5.34 -8.34 -4.69
N CYS A 94 -4.62 -7.92 -3.65
CA CYS A 94 -4.03 -6.58 -3.57
C CYS A 94 -3.08 -6.34 -4.75
N ILE A 95 -2.15 -7.26 -4.99
CA ILE A 95 -1.21 -7.15 -6.12
C ILE A 95 -1.95 -7.24 -7.47
N GLN A 96 -2.87 -8.18 -7.62
CA GLN A 96 -3.67 -8.32 -8.85
C GLN A 96 -4.45 -7.04 -9.18
N ALA A 97 -5.05 -6.39 -8.19
CA ALA A 97 -5.75 -5.13 -8.37
C ALA A 97 -4.80 -4.02 -8.83
N GLN A 98 -3.64 -3.88 -8.19
CA GLN A 98 -2.62 -2.89 -8.58
C GLN A 98 -2.06 -3.13 -9.99
N PHE A 99 -1.92 -4.38 -10.43
CA PHE A 99 -1.61 -4.69 -11.84
C PHE A 99 -2.74 -4.31 -12.80
N GLN A 100 -4.01 -4.45 -12.38
CA GLN A 100 -5.16 -4.02 -13.19
C GLN A 100 -5.26 -2.49 -13.27
N TYR A 101 -4.87 -1.81 -12.20
CA TYR A 101 -4.72 -0.36 -12.17
C TYR A 101 -3.59 0.12 -13.07
N GLY A 102 -2.58 -0.72 -13.33
CA GLY A 102 -1.42 -0.29 -14.10
C GLY A 102 -0.57 0.71 -13.34
N SER A 103 -0.47 0.57 -12.01
CA SER A 103 0.36 1.41 -11.16
C SER A 103 1.85 1.26 -11.49
N ASP A 104 2.61 2.34 -11.40
CA ASP A 104 4.07 2.33 -11.54
C ASP A 104 4.74 1.78 -10.29
N ILE A 105 4.22 2.15 -9.11
CA ILE A 105 4.69 1.71 -7.81
C ILE A 105 3.53 1.10 -7.03
N MET A 106 3.75 -0.13 -6.57
CA MET A 106 2.76 -0.91 -5.83
C MET A 106 3.22 -1.10 -4.39
N MET A 107 2.31 -0.95 -3.44
CA MET A 107 2.58 -1.23 -2.03
C MET A 107 2.09 -2.64 -1.68
N ALA A 108 2.94 -3.43 -1.00
CA ALA A 108 2.54 -4.72 -0.46
C ALA A 108 1.47 -4.56 0.64
N LEU A 109 0.56 -5.52 0.74
CA LEU A 109 -0.45 -5.51 1.80
C LEU A 109 0.20 -5.67 3.18
N ASP A 110 -0.20 -4.81 4.10
CA ASP A 110 0.29 -4.74 5.46
C ASP A 110 -0.86 -4.66 6.47
N MET A 111 -0.52 -4.93 7.73
CA MET A 111 -1.36 -4.63 8.87
C MET A 111 -0.68 -3.50 9.64
N CYS A 112 -1.32 -2.34 9.72
CA CYS A 112 -0.79 -1.18 10.41
C CYS A 112 -1.52 -0.98 11.73
N THR A 113 -0.81 -1.13 12.85
CA THR A 113 -1.37 -0.93 14.20
C THR A 113 -1.34 0.52 14.64
N HIS A 114 -2.19 0.86 15.60
CA HIS A 114 -2.13 2.12 16.31
C HIS A 114 -0.94 2.13 17.30
N PRO A 115 -0.29 3.29 17.53
CA PRO A 115 0.83 3.39 18.47
C PRO A 115 0.49 2.97 19.91
N GLU A 116 -0.78 3.07 20.29
CA GLU A 116 -1.29 2.71 21.63
C GLU A 116 -1.73 1.25 21.74
N ASP A 117 -1.71 0.48 20.65
CA ASP A 117 -2.05 -0.95 20.70
C ASP A 117 -1.05 -1.70 21.58
N SER A 118 -1.48 -2.82 22.19
CA SER A 118 -0.59 -3.62 23.04
C SER A 118 0.61 -4.14 22.26
N TYR A 119 1.73 -4.36 22.95
CA TYR A 119 2.93 -4.92 22.31
C TYR A 119 2.65 -6.23 21.57
N GLU A 120 1.85 -7.12 22.17
CA GLU A 120 1.48 -8.40 21.54
C GLU A 120 0.69 -8.19 20.25
N PHE A 121 -0.18 -7.20 20.21
CA PHE A 121 -0.95 -6.86 19.01
C PHE A 121 -0.06 -6.24 17.92
N GLN A 122 0.83 -5.31 18.30
CA GLN A 122 1.83 -4.74 17.39
C GLN A 122 2.77 -5.82 16.83
N LYS A 123 3.21 -6.76 17.68
CA LYS A 123 4.03 -7.91 17.26
C LYS A 123 3.28 -8.78 16.25
N ARG A 124 2.02 -9.13 16.53
CA ARG A 124 1.17 -9.87 15.59
C ARG A 124 1.05 -9.15 14.24
N SER A 125 0.93 -7.82 14.27
CA SER A 125 0.87 -7.00 13.06
C SER A 125 2.12 -7.08 12.21
N VAL A 126 3.30 -7.03 12.84
CA VAL A 126 4.59 -7.21 12.18
C VAL A 126 4.69 -8.60 11.57
N ASP A 127 4.34 -9.65 12.33
CA ASP A 127 4.40 -11.04 11.85
C ASP A 127 3.48 -11.26 10.63
N LEU A 128 2.26 -10.72 10.66
CA LEU A 128 1.34 -10.76 9.51
C LEU A 128 1.87 -9.97 8.32
N THR A 129 2.40 -8.76 8.54
CA THR A 129 2.96 -7.92 7.47
C THR A 129 4.12 -8.62 6.77
N VAL A 130 5.02 -9.26 7.52
CA VAL A 130 6.12 -10.05 6.93
C VAL A 130 5.58 -11.23 6.13
N ALA A 131 4.65 -12.01 6.69
CA ALA A 131 4.05 -13.15 5.99
C ALA A 131 3.31 -12.74 4.70
N TRP A 132 2.57 -11.63 4.76
CA TRP A 132 1.84 -11.09 3.61
C TRP A 132 2.78 -10.50 2.56
N SER A 133 3.86 -9.83 2.97
CA SER A 133 4.85 -9.28 2.04
C SER A 133 5.47 -10.36 1.14
N LYS A 134 5.72 -11.56 1.70
CA LYS A 134 6.22 -12.72 0.95
C LYS A 134 5.22 -13.15 -0.12
N ARG A 135 3.95 -13.27 0.24
CA ARG A 135 2.86 -13.64 -0.70
C ARG A 135 2.64 -12.58 -1.77
N CYS A 136 2.70 -11.29 -1.42
CA CYS A 136 2.66 -10.20 -2.37
C CYS A 136 3.80 -10.30 -3.40
N LYS A 137 5.04 -10.54 -2.93
CA LYS A 137 6.20 -10.70 -3.80
C LYS A 137 6.05 -11.90 -4.74
N GLU A 138 5.59 -13.04 -4.23
CA GLU A 138 5.37 -14.25 -5.03
C GLU A 138 4.35 -14.01 -6.15
N GLU A 139 3.21 -13.38 -5.84
CA GLU A 139 2.20 -13.06 -6.85
C GLU A 139 2.69 -11.99 -7.84
N PHE A 140 3.42 -10.99 -7.36
CA PHE A 140 4.03 -9.95 -8.19
C PHE A 140 4.99 -10.55 -9.23
N GLU A 141 5.94 -11.38 -8.80
CA GLU A 141 6.89 -12.02 -9.73
C GLU A 141 6.19 -12.91 -10.75
N LYS A 142 5.14 -13.62 -10.33
CA LYS A 142 4.30 -14.41 -11.23
C LYS A 142 3.63 -13.53 -12.29
N LEU A 143 3.06 -12.40 -11.90
CA LEU A 143 2.38 -11.48 -12.84
C LEU A 143 3.37 -10.76 -13.76
N VAL A 144 4.54 -10.33 -13.25
CA VAL A 144 5.58 -9.74 -14.10
C VAL A 144 6.02 -10.71 -15.20
N ARG A 145 6.24 -11.99 -14.87
CA ARG A 145 6.61 -13.02 -15.87
C ARG A 145 5.55 -13.22 -16.97
N GLN A 146 4.30 -12.88 -16.68
CA GLN A 146 3.18 -13.01 -17.64
C GLN A 146 2.99 -11.77 -18.49
N LYS A 147 3.57 -10.62 -18.13
CA LYS A 147 3.48 -9.38 -18.93
C LYS A 147 4.29 -9.53 -20.21
N LYS A 148 3.71 -9.05 -21.32
CA LYS A 148 4.29 -9.10 -22.67
C LYS A 148 4.92 -7.77 -23.11
N ASP A 149 4.58 -6.68 -22.42
CA ASP A 149 5.00 -5.31 -22.76
C ASP A 149 6.41 -4.96 -22.24
N GLY A 150 7.07 -5.87 -21.51
CA GLY A 150 8.40 -5.67 -20.92
C GLY A 150 8.42 -4.67 -19.75
N GLN A 151 7.29 -4.04 -19.41
CA GLN A 151 7.22 -3.06 -18.34
C GLN A 151 7.10 -3.75 -16.98
N ARG A 152 8.08 -3.51 -16.12
CA ARG A 152 8.13 -4.02 -14.76
C ARG A 152 7.88 -2.88 -13.77
N PRO A 153 6.70 -2.82 -13.13
CA PRO A 153 6.46 -1.84 -12.06
C PRO A 153 7.34 -2.14 -10.84
N LEU A 154 7.37 -1.22 -9.88
CA LEU A 154 8.05 -1.42 -8.60
C LEU A 154 7.08 -1.99 -7.56
N LEU A 155 7.59 -2.86 -6.69
CA LEU A 155 6.86 -3.34 -5.51
C LEU A 155 7.64 -2.98 -4.25
N PHE A 156 7.02 -2.20 -3.36
CA PHE A 156 7.60 -1.81 -2.08
C PHE A 156 6.97 -2.61 -0.93
N GLY A 157 7.83 -3.11 -0.05
CA GLY A 157 7.43 -3.65 1.24
C GLY A 157 7.23 -2.54 2.27
N ILE A 158 6.32 -2.76 3.21
CA ILE A 158 6.06 -1.81 4.30
C ILE A 158 6.77 -2.30 5.56
N VAL A 159 7.64 -1.45 6.10
CA VAL A 159 8.32 -1.68 7.37
C VAL A 159 7.41 -1.22 8.50
N GLN A 160 6.93 -2.16 9.31
CA GLN A 160 6.15 -1.84 10.51
C GLN A 160 7.12 -1.67 11.69
N MET A 161 6.99 -0.55 12.41
CA MET A 161 7.79 -0.28 13.61
C MET A 161 6.85 -0.19 14.81
N ALA A 162 6.72 -1.31 15.52
CA ALA A 162 6.23 -1.29 16.88
C ALA A 162 7.19 -0.44 17.73
N SER A 163 6.67 0.35 18.65
CA SER A 163 7.36 1.19 19.65
C SER A 163 8.78 0.71 20.05
N ALA A 164 9.65 1.64 20.51
CA ALA A 164 11.07 1.51 20.90
C ALA A 164 11.50 0.30 21.78
N ARG A 165 10.57 -0.59 22.15
CA ARG A 165 10.73 -1.83 22.89
C ARG A 165 10.75 -3.11 22.02
N CYS A 166 10.56 -3.04 20.70
CA CYS A 166 10.65 -4.26 19.87
C CYS A 166 12.11 -4.73 19.73
N SER A 167 12.55 -5.61 20.62
CA SER A 167 13.89 -6.21 20.64
C SER A 167 14.03 -7.47 19.77
N SER A 168 12.96 -7.90 19.10
CA SER A 168 12.95 -9.15 18.33
C SER A 168 13.73 -9.05 17.00
N ALA A 169 14.35 -10.15 16.59
CA ALA A 169 15.05 -10.25 15.30
C ALA A 169 14.12 -10.00 14.09
N SER A 170 12.81 -10.24 14.25
CA SER A 170 11.78 -9.98 13.23
C SER A 170 11.61 -8.47 12.94
N CYS A 171 11.60 -7.63 13.98
CA CYS A 171 11.54 -6.18 13.83
C CYS A 171 12.80 -5.60 13.16
N ARG A 172 13.98 -6.17 13.45
CA ARG A 172 15.23 -5.82 12.74
C ARG A 172 15.23 -6.33 11.31
N ALA A 173 14.69 -7.51 11.04
CA ALA A 173 14.58 -8.04 9.70
C ALA A 173 13.68 -7.17 8.81
N ALA A 174 12.62 -6.53 9.32
CA ALA A 174 11.87 -5.55 8.53
C ALA A 174 12.68 -4.26 8.26
N ALA A 175 13.60 -3.88 9.16
CA ALA A 175 14.38 -2.65 9.08
C ALA A 175 15.81 -2.81 8.50
N THR A 176 16.27 -4.04 8.20
CA THR A 176 17.60 -4.24 7.60
C THR A 176 17.57 -3.91 6.11
N PRO A 177 18.64 -3.33 5.54
CA PRO A 177 18.78 -3.10 4.10
C PRO A 177 18.66 -4.37 3.25
N SER A 178 18.74 -5.56 3.86
CA SER A 178 18.47 -6.83 3.20
C SER A 178 16.99 -7.10 2.96
N CYS A 179 16.08 -6.46 3.71
CA CYS A 179 14.62 -6.59 3.54
C CYS A 179 13.95 -5.35 2.95
N ALA A 180 14.67 -4.23 2.86
CA ALA A 180 14.50 -3.29 1.76
C ALA A 180 14.92 -4.01 0.46
N TRP A 181 14.13 -5.00 0.03
CA TRP A 181 14.32 -5.68 -1.23
C TRP A 181 13.91 -4.73 -2.36
N SER A 182 14.78 -3.76 -2.65
CA SER A 182 14.80 -3.10 -3.94
C SER A 182 15.01 -4.18 -4.99
N VAL A 183 13.95 -4.48 -5.74
CA VAL A 183 14.13 -4.87 -7.13
C VAL A 183 14.87 -3.72 -7.82
N ASP A 184 15.98 -4.09 -8.44
CA ASP A 184 16.97 -3.29 -9.18
C ASP A 184 18.19 -2.69 -8.44
N ALA A 185 19.35 -3.26 -8.78
CA ALA A 185 20.68 -2.71 -8.52
C ALA A 185 20.95 -1.39 -9.28
N ALA A 186 20.07 -1.01 -10.22
CA ALA A 186 20.16 0.24 -10.98
C ALA A 186 19.96 1.50 -10.12
N TRP A 187 19.28 1.38 -8.97
CA TRP A 187 18.98 2.54 -8.10
C TRP A 187 20.08 2.88 -7.08
N ARG A 188 21.10 2.04 -6.88
CA ARG A 188 22.18 2.30 -5.91
C ARG A 188 23.05 3.52 -6.23
N LYS A 189 22.97 4.07 -7.45
CA LYS A 189 23.81 5.20 -7.88
C LYS A 189 23.11 6.56 -7.84
N SER A 190 21.80 6.61 -7.59
CA SER A 190 21.04 7.86 -7.58
C SER A 190 20.27 7.95 -6.27
N ALA A 191 20.93 8.53 -5.27
CA ALA A 191 20.41 8.72 -3.93
C ALA A 191 19.12 9.55 -3.92
N LEU A 192 18.07 9.01 -3.30
CA LEU A 192 17.13 9.75 -2.46
C LEU A 192 16.43 8.74 -1.54
N THR A 193 16.85 8.75 -0.28
CA THR A 193 16.28 7.99 0.82
C THR A 193 14.78 8.27 0.91
N ALA A 194 13.93 7.28 0.61
CA ALA A 194 12.50 7.35 0.91
C ALA A 194 12.29 7.18 2.42
N THR A 195 12.58 8.24 3.18
CA THR A 195 12.06 8.40 4.52
C THR A 195 10.60 8.84 4.38
N VAL A 196 9.67 7.95 4.66
CA VAL A 196 8.29 8.33 4.99
C VAL A 196 8.39 9.18 6.25
N LEU A 197 8.26 10.51 6.09
CA LEU A 197 8.17 11.46 7.19
C LEU A 197 6.86 11.20 7.95
N ALA A 198 6.93 10.36 8.97
CA ALA A 198 6.01 10.43 10.08
C ALA A 198 6.21 11.78 10.79
N ALA A 199 5.16 12.60 10.76
CA ALA A 199 4.85 13.75 11.61
C ALA A 199 5.98 14.37 12.48
N GLY A 200 6.33 15.62 12.17
CA GLY A 200 7.05 16.59 13.00
C GLY A 200 6.55 18.03 12.69
N PRO A 201 6.78 19.02 13.56
CA PRO A 201 5.73 19.84 14.17
C PRO A 201 5.23 21.03 13.34
N TRP A 202 4.00 20.94 12.83
CA TRP A 202 3.20 22.08 12.33
C TRP A 202 2.22 22.62 13.37
N ALA A 203 2.59 22.56 14.65
CA ALA A 203 1.89 23.23 15.74
C ALA A 203 2.76 24.36 16.30
N ARG A 204 2.76 25.50 15.62
CA ARG A 204 2.95 26.87 16.14
C ARG A 204 3.17 27.87 14.99
N ALA A 205 2.08 28.37 14.43
CA ALA A 205 2.00 29.68 13.76
C ALA A 205 0.53 29.99 13.43
N ALA A 206 -0.28 30.22 14.47
CA ALA A 206 -1.59 30.87 14.38
C ALA A 206 -1.99 31.37 15.77
N ASN A 207 -1.32 32.45 16.20
CA ASN A 207 -1.84 33.58 16.98
C ASN A 207 -0.69 34.57 17.22
#